data_AF-A0A6A3Q5Q2-F1
#
_entry.id   AF-A0A6A3Q5Q2-F1
#
_cell.length_a   1.000
_cell.length_b   1.000
_cell.length_c   1.000
_cell.angle_alpha   90.00
_cell.angle_beta   90.00
_cell.angle_gamma   90.00
#
_symmetry.space_group_name_H-M   'P 1'
#
loop_
_entity.id
_entity.type
_entity.pdbx_description
1 polymer ?
#
loop_
_entity_poly.entity_id
_entity_poly.type
_entity_poly.pdbx_seq_one_letter_code
_entity_poly.pdbx_strand_id
1 'polypeptide(L)'
;MPKTRPKKNWKKHKAVEAAKAPGVSQELAATFGVHRATLWRWVRAEEAIAAAAKTIPSKTYVSRGTRGVKPRYPEMDTRLLQWVIEMRKNKSRCVTN
;
A
#
# COMPACT_ATOMS: atom_id res chain seq x y z
N MET A 1 -6.44 22.56 -9.93
CA MET A 1 -5.20 21.79 -9.68
C MET A 1 -5.56 20.33 -9.39
N PRO A 2 -5.16 19.35 -10.20
CA PRO A 2 -5.39 17.95 -9.85
C PRO A 2 -4.57 17.60 -8.60
N LYS A 3 -5.24 17.20 -7.51
CA LYS A 3 -4.58 16.76 -6.28
C LYS A 3 -3.81 15.46 -6.57
N THR A 4 -2.49 15.53 -6.71
CA THR A 4 -1.64 14.35 -6.85
C THR A 4 -1.69 13.53 -5.56
N ARG A 5 -2.01 12.24 -5.68
CA ARG A 5 -2.07 11.34 -4.51
C ARG A 5 -0.64 11.11 -4.00
N PRO A 6 -0.40 11.18 -2.67
CA PRO A 6 0.94 10.96 -2.12
C PRO A 6 1.44 9.56 -2.47
N LYS A 7 2.66 9.46 -3.01
CA LYS A 7 3.30 8.18 -3.38
C LYS A 7 3.84 7.48 -2.13
N LYS A 8 2.94 6.90 -1.33
CA LYS A 8 3.25 6.31 -0.02
C LYS A 8 4.24 5.14 -0.11
N ASN A 9 4.12 4.26 -1.11
CA ASN A 9 5.04 3.13 -1.29
C ASN A 9 6.42 3.55 -1.79
N TRP A 10 6.48 4.61 -2.61
CA TRP A 10 7.76 5.17 -3.04
C TRP A 10 8.59 5.68 -1.85
N LYS A 11 7.96 6.41 -0.93
CA LYS A 11 8.64 6.90 0.28
C LYS A 11 9.15 5.75 1.16
N LYS A 12 8.35 4.67 1.30
CA LYS A 12 8.76 3.46 2.01
C LYS A 12 9.96 2.78 1.34
N HIS A 13 9.92 2.61 0.02
CA HIS A 13 11.01 2.02 -0.74
C HIS A 13 12.31 2.81 -0.60
N LYS A 14 12.25 4.15 -0.71
CA LYS A 14 13.41 5.02 -0.49
C LYS A 14 14.01 4.88 0.91
N ALA A 15 13.16 4.72 1.94
CA ALA A 15 13.61 4.49 3.31
C ALA A 15 14.30 3.12 3.48
N VAL A 16 13.82 2.09 2.79
CA VAL A 16 14.43 0.75 2.80
C VAL A 16 15.79 0.77 2.10
N GLU A 17 15.88 1.37 0.90
CA GLU A 17 17.15 1.54 0.18
C GLU A 17 18.18 2.30 1.01
N ALA A 18 17.76 3.39 1.69
CA ALA A 18 18.64 4.17 2.55
C ALA A 18 19.11 3.41 3.81
N ALA A 19 18.34 2.42 4.27
CA ALA A 19 18.69 1.58 5.42
C ALA A 19 19.50 0.34 5.06
N LYS A 20 19.65 0.04 3.76
CA LYS A 20 20.27 -1.19 3.26
C LYS A 20 21.79 -1.21 3.46
N ALA A 21 22.45 -0.05 3.29
CA ALA A 21 23.90 0.09 3.49
C ALA A 21 24.29 0.34 4.95
N PRO A 22 23.76 1.37 5.65
CA PRO A 22 24.17 1.68 7.03
C PRO A 22 23.44 0.86 8.12
N GLY A 23 22.40 0.10 7.75
CA GLY A 23 21.51 -0.56 8.70
C GLY A 23 20.44 0.36 9.29
N VAL A 24 19.63 -0.18 10.21
CA VAL A 24 18.47 0.53 10.79
C VAL A 24 18.88 1.32 12.04
N SER A 25 19.10 2.63 11.87
CA SER A 25 19.35 3.57 12.97
C SER A 25 18.13 4.43 13.32
N GLN A 26 18.15 5.03 14.52
CA GLN A 26 17.09 5.93 14.97
C GLN A 26 17.13 7.28 14.24
N GLU A 27 18.33 7.78 13.95
CA GLU A 27 18.55 8.99 13.14
C GLU A 27 18.01 8.83 11.73
N LEU A 28 18.30 7.70 11.08
CA LEU A 28 17.78 7.39 9.75
C LEU A 28 16.25 7.34 9.77
N ALA A 29 15.66 6.69 10.77
CA ALA A 29 14.21 6.63 10.91
C ALA A 29 13.58 8.03 11.08
N ALA A 30 14.24 8.92 11.83
CA ALA A 30 13.82 10.31 12.01
C ALA A 30 13.81 11.10 10.68
N THR A 31 14.79 10.91 9.79
CA THR A 31 14.79 11.58 8.46
C THR A 31 13.56 11.27 7.61
N PHE A 32 12.99 10.07 7.79
CA PHE A 32 11.77 9.66 7.09
C PHE A 32 10.48 9.96 7.86
N GLY A 33 10.59 10.46 9.11
CA GLY A 33 9.48 10.75 10.01
C GLY A 33 8.80 9.48 10.53
N VAL A 34 9.57 8.41 10.80
CA VAL A 34 9.03 7.11 11.21
C VAL A 34 9.80 6.58 12.42
N HIS A 35 9.15 5.74 13.25
CA HIS A 35 9.82 5.06 14.36
C HIS A 35 10.82 4.01 13.85
N ARG A 36 11.94 3.82 14.57
CA ARG A 36 13.00 2.84 14.24
C ARG A 36 12.45 1.43 13.99
N ALA A 37 11.58 0.94 14.89
CA ALA A 37 10.98 -0.39 14.76
C ALA A 37 10.14 -0.54 13.48
N THR A 38 9.50 0.53 13.02
CA THR A 38 8.74 0.52 11.77
C THR A 38 9.67 0.44 10.56
N LEU A 39 10.79 1.16 10.59
CA LEU A 39 11.81 1.07 9.55
C LEU A 39 12.41 -0.35 9.49
N TRP A 40 12.70 -0.97 10.63
CA TRP A 40 13.15 -2.36 10.70
C TRP A 40 12.15 -3.34 10.07
N ARG A 41 10.85 -3.17 10.36
CA ARG A 41 9.79 -3.99 9.74
C ARG A 41 9.71 -3.81 8.23
N TRP A 42 10.01 -2.61 7.72
CA TRP A 42 10.03 -2.36 6.28
C TRP A 42 11.23 -3.01 5.60
N VAL A 43 12.42 -2.92 6.20
CA VAL A 43 13.62 -3.62 5.69
C VAL A 43 13.37 -5.13 5.61
N ARG A 44 12.72 -5.72 6.62
CA ARG A 44 12.31 -7.14 6.59
C ARG A 44 11.30 -7.50 5.49
N ALA A 45 10.58 -6.51 4.97
CA ALA A 45 9.56 -6.68 3.92
C ALA A 45 10.00 -6.05 2.59
N GLU A 46 11.31 -5.93 2.37
CA GLU A 46 11.92 -5.22 1.24
C GLU A 46 11.33 -5.64 -0.11
N GLU A 47 11.36 -6.94 -0.44
CA GLU A 47 10.91 -7.46 -1.74
C GLU A 47 9.45 -7.09 -2.02
N ALA A 48 8.60 -7.19 -0.99
CA ALA A 48 7.19 -6.87 -1.11
C ALA A 48 6.94 -5.36 -1.25
N ILE A 49 7.73 -4.53 -0.58
CA ILE A 49 7.67 -3.06 -0.72
C ILE A 49 8.18 -2.63 -2.11
N ALA A 50 9.23 -3.28 -2.64
CA ALA A 50 9.75 -3.04 -3.99
C ALA A 50 8.72 -3.39 -5.07
N ALA A 51 8.10 -4.57 -4.97
CA ALA A 51 7.02 -4.98 -5.86
C ALA A 51 5.82 -4.00 -5.78
N ALA A 52 5.44 -3.58 -4.58
CA ALA A 52 4.33 -2.65 -4.37
C ALA A 52 4.63 -1.21 -4.84
N ALA A 53 5.89 -0.77 -4.77
CA ALA A 53 6.31 0.53 -5.27
C ALA A 53 6.23 0.61 -6.81
N LYS A 54 6.56 -0.49 -7.51
CA LYS A 54 6.45 -0.59 -8.97
C LYS A 54 5.00 -0.69 -9.45
N THR A 55 4.19 -1.52 -8.80
CA THR A 55 2.82 -1.81 -9.23
C THR A 55 1.80 -0.76 -8.78
N ILE A 56 1.90 -0.28 -7.53
CA ILE A 56 0.92 0.65 -6.95
C ILE A 56 1.61 1.72 -6.08
N PRO A 57 2.30 2.70 -6.69
CA PRO A 57 3.12 3.67 -5.97
C PRO A 57 2.33 4.59 -5.01
N SER A 58 1.05 4.84 -5.31
CA SER A 58 0.18 5.75 -4.56
C SER A 58 -0.62 5.10 -3.42
N LYS A 59 -0.69 3.77 -3.36
CA LYS A 59 -1.33 3.05 -2.24
C LYS A 59 -0.34 2.82 -1.11
N THR A 60 -0.85 2.49 0.07
CA THR A 60 -0.04 2.00 1.18
C THR A 60 0.07 0.48 1.06
N TYR A 61 1.29 -0.04 0.95
CA TYR A 61 1.58 -1.45 1.16
C TYR A 61 1.26 -1.76 2.62
N VAL A 62 0.35 -2.70 2.79
CA VAL A 62 0.01 -3.34 4.06
C VAL A 62 0.17 -4.82 3.75
N SER A 63 0.92 -5.57 4.56
CA SER A 63 0.88 -7.03 4.42
C SER A 63 -0.57 -7.47 4.60
N ARG A 64 -1.00 -8.52 3.91
CA ARG A 64 -2.34 -9.10 4.13
C ARG A 64 -2.38 -9.56 5.59
N GLY A 65 -2.82 -8.68 6.48
CA GLY A 65 -2.93 -9.01 7.89
C GLY A 65 -3.93 -10.15 7.98
N THR A 66 -3.55 -11.22 8.65
CA THR A 66 -4.47 -12.29 9.08
C THR A 66 -5.59 -11.77 10.00
N ARG A 67 -5.55 -10.48 10.38
CA ARG A 67 -6.50 -9.76 11.24
C ARG A 67 -7.61 -9.02 10.48
N GLY A 68 -7.97 -9.45 9.28
CA GLY A 68 -9.24 -9.03 8.69
C GLY A 68 -10.37 -9.86 9.31
N VAL A 69 -11.48 -9.23 9.70
CA VAL A 69 -12.72 -9.98 9.96
C VAL A 69 -13.00 -10.80 8.70
N LYS A 70 -13.05 -12.13 8.84
CA LYS A 70 -13.37 -13.00 7.71
C LYS A 70 -14.75 -12.56 7.19
N PRO A 71 -14.91 -12.28 5.90
CA PRO A 71 -16.21 -11.94 5.35
C PRO A 71 -17.21 -13.03 5.69
N ARG A 72 -18.41 -12.64 6.12
CA ARG A 72 -19.49 -13.59 6.42
C ARG A 72 -19.89 -14.39 5.18
N TYR A 73 -19.80 -13.77 3.99
CA TYR A 73 -20.17 -14.36 2.70
C TYR A 73 -19.10 -14.04 1.63
N PRO A 74 -17.98 -14.78 1.59
CA PRO A 74 -16.84 -14.44 0.73
C PRO A 74 -17.18 -14.49 -0.78
N GLU A 75 -18.05 -15.40 -1.20
CA GLU A 75 -18.46 -15.51 -2.61
C GLU A 75 -19.31 -14.32 -3.05
N MET A 76 -20.23 -13.87 -2.20
CA MET A 76 -21.08 -12.70 -2.47
C MET A 76 -20.23 -11.44 -2.60
N ASP A 77 -19.29 -11.23 -1.69
CA ASP A 77 -18.37 -10.09 -1.73
C ASP A 77 -17.55 -10.08 -3.01
N THR A 78 -17.11 -11.26 -3.47
CA THR A 78 -16.35 -11.39 -4.72
C THR A 78 -17.21 -11.03 -5.94
N ARG A 79 -18.45 -11.51 -6.00
CA ARG A 79 -19.39 -11.18 -7.09
C ARG A 79 -19.75 -9.70 -7.08
N LEU A 80 -19.97 -9.11 -5.92
CA LEU A 80 -20.25 -7.69 -5.77
C LEU A 80 -19.07 -6.83 -6.23
N LEU A 81 -17.85 -7.19 -5.84
CA LEU A 81 -16.63 -6.50 -6.27
C LEU A 81 -16.47 -6.55 -7.80
N GLN A 82 -16.71 -7.70 -8.42
CA GLN A 82 -16.69 -7.83 -9.89
C GLN A 82 -17.72 -6.90 -10.54
N TRP A 83 -18.96 -6.92 -10.07
CA TRP A 83 -20.02 -6.05 -10.59
C TRP A 83 -19.67 -4.56 -10.47
N VAL A 84 -19.13 -4.12 -9.33
CA VAL A 84 -18.67 -2.72 -9.15
C VAL A 84 -17.53 -2.37 -10.12
N ILE A 85 -16.59 -3.27 -10.37
CA ILE A 85 -15.49 -3.05 -11.33
C ILE A 85 -16.05 -2.89 -12.75
N GLU A 86 -17.01 -3.73 -13.14
CA GLU A 86 -17.68 -3.64 -14.44
C GLU A 86 -18.46 -2.35 -14.60
N MET A 87 -19.21 -1.94 -13.57
CA MET A 87 -19.92 -0.66 -13.58
C MET A 87 -18.94 0.52 -13.76
N ARG A 88 -17.82 0.53 -13.02
CA ARG A 88 -16.81 1.60 -13.16
C ARG A 88 -16.19 1.69 -14.55
N LYS A 89 -16.09 0.57 -15.27
CA LYS A 89 -15.65 0.56 -16.68
C LYS A 89 -16.75 1.13 -17.59
N ASN A 90 -18.01 0.82 -17.30
CA ASN A 90 -19.19 1.25 -18.04
C ASN A 90 -19.88 2.45 -17.37
N LYS A 91 -19.26 3.64 -17.46
CA LYS A 91 -19.78 4.87 -16.82
C LYS A 91 -21.25 5.19 -17.15
N SER A 92 -21.74 4.79 -18.32
CA SER A 92 -23.15 4.96 -18.73
C SER A 92 -24.15 4.13 -17.92
N ARG A 93 -23.68 3.09 -17.21
CA ARG A 93 -24.48 2.23 -16.32
C ARG A 93 -24.27 2.55 -14.84
N CYS A 94 -23.34 3.43 -14.50
CA CYS A 94 -23.20 3.93 -13.15
C CYS A 94 -24.38 4.85 -12.84
N VAL A 95 -24.99 4.72 -11.66
CA VAL A 95 -25.89 5.74 -11.13
C VAL A 95 -25.03 6.98 -10.84
N THR A 96 -24.97 7.90 -11.80
CA THR A 96 -24.53 9.28 -11.58
C THR A 96 -25.75 10.06 -11.12
N ASN A 97 -25.76 10.48 -9.85
CA ASN A 97 -26.51 11.68 -9.45
C ASN A 97 -25.69 12.92 -9.85
#